data_AF-Q4A6P1-F1
#
_entry.id   AF-Q4A6P1-F1
#
_cell.length_a   1.000
_cell.length_b   1.000
_cell.length_c   1.000
_cell.angle_alpha   90.00
_cell.angle_beta   90.00
_cell.angle_gamma   90.00
#
_symmetry.space_group_name_H-M   'P 1'
#
loop_
_entity.id
_entity.type
_entity.pdbx_description
1 polymer ?
#
loop_
_entity_poly.entity_id
_entity_poly.type
_entity_poly.pdbx_seq_one_letter_code
_entity_poly.pdbx_strand_id
1 'polypeptide(L)'
;MAKITKIWTDVVEVAFAKNEELPKINTILYSKETGSHLMVKKIVNDFELYAVLISTMKPLYVGQDLQNTKKSFMVPVGEESKNHIFDVNGNSLTNPEAKLKRVEMDSTIYPNNNFTTKPQILETGIKAIDFFIPVLSGAKIGLFGGAGVGKTVLMKEVIFTLSKKDKKTTSIFIGAGERSREAIELYDELKFSNLMKNSIIFVSRMNELAGSRMSIVPIGVTAAEYLRDTQKENVLLFIDNIFRFLQAGNEMSASLDKKPSLGGYQATLNTDISYVENRIFTNENGTITSFQTVFLPMDDLSDPSAVAIFKHLNGSLVLSREITAKNIFPAIDPLASSSDSVDERIIGKEHYNAIVEAKKILQRYKELEDVILILGIDELDEEAKVVVKKALQLQNFFSQNFFMTEHFTHEKGVFVPLKETVNSVIRIINGEFLNVEPRKFLYIGSVDEIDTTDARNFAKQSSTTEVAKA
;
A
#
# COMPACT_ATOMS: atom_id res chain seq x y z
N MET A 1 27.12 31.68 -11.69
CA MET A 1 27.26 30.34 -12.27
C MET A 1 27.84 29.46 -11.19
N ALA A 2 27.30 28.26 -11.06
CA ALA A 2 27.68 27.32 -10.03
C ALA A 2 28.65 26.29 -10.63
N LYS A 3 29.65 25.86 -9.87
CA LYS A 3 30.64 24.87 -10.33
C LYS A 3 30.74 23.71 -9.38
N ILE A 4 30.88 22.51 -9.94
CA ILE A 4 31.18 21.31 -9.14
C ILE A 4 32.62 21.42 -8.61
N THR A 5 32.81 21.36 -7.30
CA THR A 5 34.14 21.39 -6.67
C THR A 5 34.61 20.02 -6.23
N LYS A 6 33.68 19.15 -5.78
CA LYS A 6 33.97 17.78 -5.34
C LYS A 6 32.83 16.83 -5.74
N ILE A 7 33.19 15.58 -5.96
CA ILE A 7 32.27 14.47 -6.26
C ILE A 7 32.64 13.32 -5.33
N TRP A 8 31.69 12.84 -4.53
CA TRP A 8 31.90 11.68 -3.65
C TRP A 8 31.26 10.42 -4.22
N THR A 9 29.94 10.45 -4.35
CA THR A 9 29.11 9.38 -4.90
C THR A 9 28.06 10.03 -5.80
N ASP A 10 26.77 9.81 -5.53
CA ASP A 10 25.69 10.59 -6.14
C ASP A 10 25.50 11.94 -5.43
N VAL A 11 26.42 12.35 -4.56
CA VAL A 11 26.44 13.66 -3.91
C VAL A 11 27.65 14.45 -4.39
N VAL A 12 27.41 15.71 -4.74
CA VAL A 12 28.42 16.65 -5.21
C VAL A 12 28.43 17.92 -4.36
N GLU A 13 29.61 18.48 -4.18
CA GLU A 13 29.79 19.83 -3.65
C GLU A 13 29.75 20.82 -4.81
N VAL A 14 28.96 21.87 -4.63
CA VAL A 14 28.78 22.93 -5.62
C VAL A 14 29.11 24.26 -4.98
N ALA A 15 30.04 24.99 -5.59
CA ALA A 15 30.38 26.35 -5.21
C ALA A 15 29.73 27.37 -6.15
N PHE A 16 29.17 28.42 -5.57
CA PHE A 16 28.67 29.60 -6.25
C PHE A 16 29.68 30.73 -6.13
N ALA A 17 29.62 31.67 -7.08
CA ALA A 17 30.40 32.89 -6.97
C ALA A 17 29.94 33.70 -5.73
N LYS A 18 30.87 34.34 -5.02
CA LYS A 18 30.59 35.07 -3.76
C LYS A 18 29.49 36.14 -3.82
N ASN A 19 29.13 36.60 -5.02
CA ASN A 19 28.14 37.65 -5.22
C ASN A 19 26.78 37.09 -5.70
N GLU A 20 26.62 35.77 -5.75
CA GLU A 20 25.37 35.12 -6.15
C GLU A 20 24.62 34.54 -4.94
N GLU A 21 23.32 34.75 -4.92
CA GLU A 21 22.44 34.16 -3.91
C GLU A 21 22.35 32.64 -4.10
N LEU A 22 22.54 31.89 -3.01
CA LEU A 22 22.40 30.44 -3.04
C LEU A 22 20.94 30.03 -3.27
N PRO A 23 20.71 28.97 -4.06
CA PRO A 23 19.39 28.40 -4.21
C PRO A 23 18.85 27.82 -2.90
N LYS A 24 17.52 27.77 -2.78
CA LYS A 24 16.84 27.10 -1.67
C LYS A 24 17.05 25.58 -1.74
N ILE A 25 16.89 24.91 -0.59
CA ILE A 25 16.79 23.44 -0.55
C ILE A 25 15.69 22.95 -1.50
N ASN A 26 15.91 21.81 -2.13
CA ASN A 26 15.11 21.19 -3.18
C ASN A 26 15.11 21.91 -4.54
N THR A 27 15.85 23.01 -4.71
CA THR A 27 16.05 23.61 -6.04
C THR A 27 16.86 22.69 -6.94
N ILE A 28 16.52 22.64 -8.23
CA ILE A 28 17.24 21.87 -9.25
C ILE A 28 18.40 22.70 -9.84
N LEU A 29 19.55 22.05 -9.94
CA LEU A 29 20.69 22.48 -10.73
C LEU A 29 20.77 21.60 -11.97
N TYR A 30 20.95 22.22 -13.13
CA TYR A 30 20.98 21.54 -14.41
C TYR A 30 22.32 21.73 -15.10
N SER A 31 22.89 20.65 -15.64
CA SER A 31 24.02 20.76 -16.56
C SER A 31 23.60 20.42 -17.98
N LYS A 32 23.75 21.38 -18.89
CA LYS A 32 23.49 21.21 -20.32
C LYS A 32 24.44 20.21 -20.98
N GLU A 33 25.70 20.16 -20.55
CA GLU A 33 26.74 19.36 -21.18
C GLU A 33 26.52 17.85 -21.00
N THR A 34 26.10 17.47 -19.80
CA THR A 34 25.89 16.07 -19.39
C THR A 34 24.41 15.69 -19.31
N GLY A 35 23.51 16.66 -19.45
CA GLY A 35 22.06 16.46 -19.27
C GLY A 35 21.69 16.04 -17.85
N SER A 36 22.45 16.49 -16.85
CA SER A 36 22.28 16.05 -15.46
C SER A 36 21.36 16.96 -14.68
N HIS A 37 20.51 16.37 -13.84
CA HIS A 37 19.69 17.07 -12.86
C HIS A 37 20.21 16.75 -11.46
N LEU A 38 20.50 17.79 -10.68
CA LEU A 38 20.95 17.67 -9.30
C LEU A 38 20.00 18.47 -8.40
N MET A 39 19.69 17.95 -7.23
CA MET A 39 18.81 18.61 -6.27
C MET A 39 19.62 19.09 -5.07
N VAL A 40 19.50 20.38 -4.74
CA VAL A 40 20.11 20.96 -3.55
C VAL A 40 19.52 20.33 -2.29
N LYS A 41 20.36 19.77 -1.41
CA LYS A 41 19.91 19.10 -0.18
C LYS A 41 20.49 19.68 1.11
N LYS A 42 21.64 20.35 1.04
CA LYS A 42 22.27 20.99 2.21
C LYS A 42 23.01 22.24 1.78
N ILE A 43 22.80 23.35 2.49
CA ILE A 43 23.62 24.55 2.36
C ILE A 43 24.72 24.44 3.42
N VAL A 44 25.99 24.55 3.02
CA VAL A 44 27.15 24.36 3.91
C VAL A 44 27.58 25.69 4.50
N ASN A 45 27.65 26.73 3.65
CA ASN A 45 27.99 28.09 4.02
C ASN A 45 27.41 29.05 2.94
N ASP A 46 27.85 30.31 2.92
CA ASP A 46 27.31 31.35 2.04
C ASP A 46 27.61 31.14 0.54
N PHE A 47 28.51 30.24 0.18
CA PHE A 47 28.92 30.00 -1.21
C PHE A 47 28.99 28.51 -1.60
N GLU A 48 28.90 27.58 -0.65
CA GLU A 48 28.95 26.14 -0.89
C GLU A 48 27.67 25.42 -0.45
N LEU A 49 27.25 24.45 -1.25
CA LEU A 49 26.15 23.56 -0.97
C LEU A 49 26.44 22.14 -1.43
N TYR A 50 25.69 21.17 -0.89
CA TYR A 50 25.66 19.80 -1.39
C TYR A 50 24.39 19.55 -2.18
N ALA A 51 24.57 18.98 -3.37
CA ALA A 51 23.49 18.58 -4.26
C ALA A 51 23.56 17.07 -4.53
N VAL A 52 22.39 16.43 -4.59
CA VAL A 52 22.24 15.02 -4.92
C VAL A 52 21.93 14.87 -6.40
N LEU A 53 22.67 14.03 -7.09
CA LEU A 53 22.44 13.66 -8.48
C LEU A 53 21.15 12.82 -8.59
N ILE A 54 20.22 13.30 -9.41
CA ILE A 54 18.92 12.65 -9.63
C ILE A 54 18.94 11.84 -10.91
N SER A 55 19.43 12.43 -11.99
CA SER A 55 19.56 11.79 -13.29
C SER A 55 20.77 12.36 -14.03
N THR A 56 21.37 11.55 -14.90
CA THR A 56 22.49 11.96 -15.74
C THR A 56 22.55 11.14 -17.03
N MET A 57 22.93 11.76 -18.14
CA MET A 57 23.19 11.05 -19.40
C MET A 57 24.69 10.79 -19.64
N LYS A 58 25.57 11.58 -19.03
CA LYS A 58 27.02 11.45 -19.09
C LYS A 58 27.66 11.57 -17.71
N PRO A 59 28.87 11.06 -17.47
CA PRO A 59 29.57 11.23 -16.20
C PRO A 59 29.80 12.71 -15.88
N LEU A 60 29.73 13.06 -14.59
CA LEU A 60 30.08 14.38 -14.08
C LEU A 60 31.59 14.52 -13.92
N TYR A 61 32.08 15.75 -13.95
CA TYR A 61 33.49 16.07 -13.68
C TYR A 61 33.65 17.34 -12.85
N VAL A 62 34.78 17.45 -12.14
CA VAL A 62 35.09 18.62 -11.31
C VAL A 62 35.37 19.84 -12.19
N GLY A 63 34.85 21.00 -11.80
CA GLY A 63 34.93 22.26 -12.55
C GLY A 63 33.77 22.47 -13.52
N GLN A 64 32.90 21.49 -13.69
CA GLN A 64 31.72 21.54 -14.56
C GLN A 64 30.73 22.63 -14.13
N ASP A 65 30.20 23.36 -15.11
CA ASP A 65 29.22 24.41 -14.89
C ASP A 65 27.80 23.85 -14.70
N LEU A 66 27.11 24.41 -13.71
CA LEU A 66 25.73 24.13 -13.35
C LEU A 66 24.89 25.41 -13.44
N GLN A 67 23.73 25.27 -14.09
CA GLN A 67 22.70 26.31 -14.16
C GLN A 67 21.70 26.12 -13.02
N ASN A 68 21.51 27.15 -12.20
CA ASN A 68 20.42 27.19 -11.24
C ASN A 68 19.09 27.41 -11.98
N THR A 69 18.16 26.45 -11.90
CA THR A 69 16.84 26.56 -12.54
C THR A 69 15.88 27.48 -11.77
N LYS A 70 16.24 27.83 -10.52
CA LYS A 70 15.42 28.57 -9.54
C LYS A 70 14.12 27.89 -9.13
N LYS A 71 13.92 26.63 -9.53
CA LYS A 71 12.69 25.87 -9.29
C LYS A 71 13.00 24.48 -8.77
N SER A 72 12.04 23.90 -8.06
CA SER A 72 12.06 22.48 -7.72
C SER A 72 11.69 21.61 -8.94
N PHE A 73 11.50 20.30 -8.74
CA PHE A 73 10.94 19.43 -9.79
C PHE A 73 9.55 19.89 -10.20
N MET A 74 9.28 19.86 -11.50
CA MET A 74 7.99 20.25 -12.06
C MET A 74 7.10 19.02 -12.21
N VAL A 75 6.21 18.81 -11.24
CA VAL A 75 5.31 17.66 -11.13
C VAL A 75 4.14 17.83 -12.12
N PRO A 76 3.89 16.86 -13.02
CA PRO A 76 2.69 16.85 -13.86
C PRO A 76 1.46 16.58 -13.01
N VAL A 77 0.41 17.38 -13.20
CA VAL A 77 -0.81 17.36 -12.38
C VAL A 77 -2.05 17.62 -13.23
N GLY A 78 -3.23 17.39 -12.66
CA GLY A 78 -4.51 17.64 -13.33
C GLY A 78 -5.04 16.45 -14.12
N GLU A 79 -6.22 16.59 -14.72
CA GLU A 79 -6.80 15.57 -15.62
C GLU A 79 -5.83 15.14 -16.74
N GLU A 80 -5.06 16.08 -17.28
CA GLU A 80 -4.10 15.84 -18.36
C GLU A 80 -3.00 14.84 -17.96
N SER A 81 -2.72 14.72 -16.67
CA SER A 81 -1.73 13.78 -16.14
C SER A 81 -2.25 12.34 -16.02
N LYS A 82 -3.58 12.13 -16.02
CA LYS A 82 -4.18 10.79 -16.02
C LYS A 82 -3.80 10.04 -17.29
N ASN A 83 -3.80 8.70 -17.23
CA ASN A 83 -3.43 7.82 -18.34
C ASN A 83 -1.94 7.93 -18.78
N HIS A 84 -1.05 8.35 -17.87
CA HIS A 84 0.38 8.45 -18.14
C HIS A 84 1.25 7.76 -17.08
N ILE A 85 2.45 7.39 -17.52
CA ILE A 85 3.55 6.96 -16.64
C ILE A 85 4.61 8.06 -16.66
N PHE A 86 5.07 8.50 -15.50
CA PHE A 86 6.03 9.58 -15.34
C PHE A 86 7.33 9.09 -14.70
N ASP A 87 8.45 9.60 -15.21
CA ASP A 87 9.75 9.53 -14.53
C ASP A 87 9.86 10.59 -13.41
N VAL A 88 10.98 10.58 -12.69
CA VAL A 88 11.27 11.56 -11.63
C VAL A 88 11.33 13.01 -12.11
N ASN A 89 11.60 13.26 -13.40
CA ASN A 89 11.61 14.60 -13.97
C ASN A 89 10.18 15.05 -14.40
N GLY A 90 9.18 14.20 -14.19
CA GLY A 90 7.81 14.42 -14.63
C GLY A 90 7.61 14.27 -16.14
N ASN A 91 8.55 13.63 -16.84
CA ASN A 91 8.41 13.35 -18.26
C ASN A 91 7.54 12.10 -18.46
N SER A 92 6.59 12.19 -19.37
CA SER A 92 5.73 11.07 -19.73
C SER A 92 6.53 10.04 -20.52
N LEU A 93 6.59 8.80 -20.02
CA LEU A 93 7.22 7.67 -20.68
C LEU A 93 6.33 7.05 -21.76
N THR A 94 5.01 7.28 -21.70
CA THR A 94 4.04 6.76 -22.66
C THR A 94 3.72 7.73 -23.79
N ASN A 95 3.80 9.03 -23.52
CA ASN A 95 3.57 10.10 -24.50
C ASN A 95 4.48 11.31 -24.21
N PRO A 96 5.74 11.31 -24.69
CA PRO A 96 6.71 12.36 -24.42
C PRO A 96 6.29 13.78 -24.86
N GLU A 97 5.39 13.89 -25.85
CA GLU A 97 4.93 15.17 -26.40
C GLU A 97 3.67 15.72 -25.70
N ALA A 98 3.16 15.01 -24.68
CA ALA A 98 1.99 15.44 -23.94
C ALA A 98 2.20 16.85 -23.35
N LYS A 99 1.25 17.74 -23.65
CA LYS A 99 1.17 19.05 -22.98
C LYS A 99 0.50 18.82 -21.64
N LEU A 100 1.27 19.04 -20.58
CA LEU A 100 0.86 18.76 -19.21
C LEU A 100 0.95 20.03 -18.39
N LYS A 101 -0.11 20.31 -17.62
CA LYS A 101 -0.01 21.24 -16.50
C LYS A 101 1.00 20.72 -15.47
N ARG A 102 1.83 21.63 -14.95
CA ARG A 102 2.84 21.31 -13.94
C ARG A 102 2.84 22.29 -12.79
N VAL A 103 3.15 21.79 -11.60
CA VAL A 103 3.40 22.59 -10.37
C VAL A 103 4.76 22.23 -9.80
N GLU A 104 5.35 23.10 -8.98
CA GLU A 104 6.59 22.77 -8.29
C GLU A 104 6.31 21.70 -7.22
N MET A 105 7.22 20.74 -7.08
CA MET A 105 7.19 19.76 -5.99
C MET A 105 7.09 20.50 -4.66
N ASP A 106 6.20 20.02 -3.78
CA ASP A 106 5.94 20.58 -2.46
C ASP A 106 5.20 21.93 -2.42
N SER A 107 4.85 22.52 -3.58
CA SER A 107 4.05 23.75 -3.62
C SER A 107 2.59 23.56 -3.19
N THR A 108 2.15 22.31 -3.03
CA THR A 108 0.79 21.92 -2.63
C THR A 108 0.66 21.63 -1.14
N ILE A 109 1.72 21.83 -0.35
CA ILE A 109 1.67 21.59 1.09
C ILE A 109 0.89 22.73 1.76
N TYR A 110 -0.36 22.45 2.14
CA TYR A 110 -1.20 23.36 2.90
C TYR A 110 -1.48 22.78 4.30
N PRO A 111 -1.46 23.60 5.37
CA PRO A 111 -1.79 23.13 6.71
C PRO A 111 -3.26 22.71 6.77
N ASN A 112 -3.53 21.52 7.32
CA ASN A 112 -4.91 21.12 7.59
C ASN A 112 -5.41 21.85 8.84
N ASN A 113 -6.34 22.79 8.64
CA ASN A 113 -6.93 23.55 9.73
C ASN A 113 -8.29 22.98 10.17
N ASN A 114 -8.80 21.93 9.53
CA ASN A 114 -10.15 21.43 9.76
C ASN A 114 -10.23 19.90 9.87
N PHE A 115 -10.31 19.41 11.11
CA PHE A 115 -10.45 17.98 11.42
C PHE A 115 -11.91 17.53 11.64
N THR A 116 -12.91 18.32 11.22
CA THR A 116 -14.33 18.03 11.49
C THR A 116 -14.96 16.96 10.58
N THR A 117 -14.18 16.28 9.76
CA THR A 117 -14.69 15.26 8.83
C THR A 117 -15.13 14.01 9.58
N LYS A 118 -16.39 13.59 9.36
CA LYS A 118 -16.90 12.34 9.91
C LYS A 118 -16.13 11.16 9.31
N PRO A 119 -15.75 10.16 10.12
CA PRO A 119 -15.11 8.95 9.60
C PRO A 119 -16.08 8.25 8.65
N GLN A 120 -15.61 7.94 7.45
CA GLN A 120 -16.36 7.21 6.43
C GLN A 120 -15.62 5.93 6.11
N ILE A 121 -16.31 4.79 6.19
CA ILE A 121 -15.75 3.49 5.81
C ILE A 121 -15.73 3.38 4.29
N LEU A 122 -14.57 3.03 3.77
CA LEU A 122 -14.30 2.74 2.37
C LEU A 122 -14.43 1.23 2.15
N GLU A 123 -15.66 0.80 1.88
CA GLU A 123 -15.97 -0.61 1.61
C GLU A 123 -15.33 -1.04 0.27
N THR A 124 -14.36 -1.96 0.39
CA THR A 124 -13.53 -2.50 -0.69
C THR A 124 -14.22 -3.64 -1.45
N GLY A 125 -15.21 -4.28 -0.84
CA GLY A 125 -15.85 -5.49 -1.36
C GLY A 125 -15.03 -6.75 -1.16
N ILE A 126 -13.87 -6.67 -0.50
CA ILE A 126 -13.01 -7.81 -0.17
C ILE A 126 -13.33 -8.22 1.27
N LYS A 127 -13.97 -9.38 1.45
CA LYS A 127 -14.51 -9.84 2.74
C LYS A 127 -13.50 -9.72 3.89
N ALA A 128 -12.28 -10.22 3.68
CA ALA A 128 -11.25 -10.23 4.71
C ALA A 128 -10.78 -8.82 5.10
N ILE A 129 -10.70 -7.88 4.14
CA ILE A 129 -10.34 -6.48 4.43
C ILE A 129 -11.50 -5.80 5.13
N ASP A 130 -12.68 -5.79 4.52
CA ASP A 130 -13.83 -5.07 5.06
C ASP A 130 -14.23 -5.59 6.45
N PHE A 131 -14.08 -6.90 6.70
CA PHE A 131 -14.39 -7.49 7.99
C PHE A 131 -13.31 -7.22 9.06
N PHE A 132 -12.04 -7.59 8.83
CA PHE A 132 -11.00 -7.52 9.87
C PHE A 132 -10.24 -6.20 9.93
N ILE A 133 -10.16 -5.49 8.80
CA ILE A 133 -9.32 -4.31 8.59
C ILE A 133 -10.14 -3.23 7.88
N PRO A 134 -11.29 -2.81 8.45
CA PRO A 134 -12.13 -1.79 7.83
C PRO A 134 -11.29 -0.53 7.60
N VAL A 135 -11.32 -0.03 6.36
CA VAL A 135 -10.51 1.11 5.91
C VAL A 135 -11.34 2.38 5.97
N LEU A 136 -10.82 3.44 6.60
CA LEU A 136 -11.44 4.75 6.57
C LEU A 136 -10.92 5.60 5.41
N SER A 137 -11.75 6.47 4.86
CA SER A 137 -11.30 7.46 3.88
C SER A 137 -10.23 8.38 4.49
N GLY A 138 -9.06 8.45 3.86
CA GLY A 138 -7.89 9.17 4.38
C GLY A 138 -6.95 8.33 5.23
N ALA A 139 -7.27 7.06 5.46
CA ALA A 139 -6.42 6.15 6.22
C ALA A 139 -5.14 5.77 5.45
N LYS A 140 -4.10 5.42 6.20
CA LYS A 140 -2.86 4.86 5.67
C LYS A 140 -2.76 3.40 6.07
N ILE A 141 -2.79 2.51 5.10
CA ILE A 141 -2.79 1.07 5.31
C ILE A 141 -1.45 0.51 4.85
N GLY A 142 -0.72 -0.14 5.77
CA GLY A 142 0.50 -0.86 5.44
C GLY A 142 0.18 -2.27 4.95
N LEU A 143 0.73 -2.64 3.80
CA LEU A 143 0.66 -3.97 3.21
C LEU A 143 1.96 -4.73 3.46
N PHE A 144 1.88 -5.76 4.29
CA PHE A 144 2.99 -6.59 4.74
C PHE A 144 2.93 -7.97 4.12
N GLY A 145 4.10 -8.58 3.93
CA GLY A 145 4.20 -9.98 3.52
C GLY A 145 5.41 -10.24 2.64
N GLY A 146 5.76 -11.52 2.51
CA GLY A 146 6.90 -11.97 1.70
C GLY A 146 6.72 -11.75 0.19
N ALA A 147 7.68 -12.21 -0.60
CA ALA A 147 7.49 -12.31 -2.04
C ALA A 147 6.48 -13.43 -2.36
N GLY A 148 5.65 -13.23 -3.39
CA GLY A 148 4.73 -14.27 -3.90
C GLY A 148 3.42 -14.47 -3.12
N VAL A 149 3.17 -13.74 -2.03
CA VAL A 149 1.92 -13.85 -1.23
C VAL A 149 0.71 -13.10 -1.81
N GLY A 150 0.85 -12.49 -3.00
CA GLY A 150 -0.25 -11.80 -3.68
C GLY A 150 -0.43 -10.30 -3.38
N LYS A 151 0.58 -9.60 -2.83
CA LYS A 151 0.51 -8.15 -2.52
C LYS A 151 0.02 -7.29 -3.69
N THR A 152 0.70 -7.41 -4.83
CA THR A 152 0.40 -6.65 -6.04
C THR A 152 -0.99 -6.98 -6.58
N VAL A 153 -1.40 -8.24 -6.51
CA VAL A 153 -2.75 -8.68 -6.92
C VAL A 153 -3.82 -8.04 -6.04
N LEU A 154 -3.61 -8.04 -4.71
CA LEU A 154 -4.52 -7.40 -3.76
C LEU A 154 -4.63 -5.90 -3.99
N MET A 155 -3.50 -5.20 -4.20
CA MET A 155 -3.50 -3.77 -4.51
C MET A 155 -4.31 -3.46 -5.76
N LYS A 156 -4.11 -4.24 -6.83
CA LYS A 156 -4.85 -4.07 -8.09
C LYS A 156 -6.35 -4.32 -7.91
N GLU A 157 -6.72 -5.31 -7.11
CA GLU A 157 -8.13 -5.58 -6.80
C GLU A 157 -8.79 -4.42 -6.05
N VAL A 158 -8.08 -3.85 -5.06
CA VAL A 158 -8.53 -2.65 -4.33
C VAL A 158 -8.69 -1.45 -5.28
N ILE A 159 -7.75 -1.25 -6.22
CA ILE A 159 -7.88 -0.21 -7.25
C ILE A 159 -9.16 -0.43 -8.06
N PHE A 160 -9.37 -1.65 -8.55
CA PHE A 160 -10.50 -1.97 -9.43
C PHE A 160 -11.85 -1.75 -8.74
N THR A 161 -12.01 -2.29 -7.54
CA THR A 161 -13.26 -2.25 -6.77
C THR A 161 -13.62 -0.83 -6.38
N LEU A 162 -12.67 -0.07 -5.83
CA LEU A 162 -12.91 1.29 -5.38
C LEU A 162 -13.06 2.30 -6.52
N SER A 163 -12.27 2.16 -7.60
CA SER A 163 -12.36 3.06 -8.76
C SER A 163 -13.68 2.89 -9.54
N LYS A 164 -14.31 1.71 -9.47
CA LYS A 164 -15.64 1.49 -10.08
C LYS A 164 -16.77 2.10 -9.27
N LYS A 165 -16.60 2.24 -7.95
CA LYS A 165 -17.65 2.71 -7.03
C LYS A 165 -17.85 4.22 -7.10
N ASP A 166 -16.77 4.98 -7.24
CA ASP A 166 -16.81 6.45 -7.28
C ASP A 166 -16.06 7.00 -8.50
N LYS A 167 -16.81 7.67 -9.38
CA LYS A 167 -16.25 8.32 -10.59
C LYS A 167 -15.34 9.50 -10.27
N LYS A 168 -15.39 10.02 -9.03
CA LYS A 168 -14.54 11.11 -8.54
C LYS A 168 -13.27 10.59 -7.82
N THR A 169 -12.94 9.32 -8.02
CA THR A 169 -11.75 8.69 -7.48
C THR A 169 -10.68 8.52 -8.55
N THR A 170 -9.48 9.03 -8.26
CA THR A 170 -8.29 8.85 -9.09
C THR A 170 -7.27 8.01 -8.34
N SER A 171 -6.64 7.06 -9.03
CA SER A 171 -5.59 6.22 -8.44
C SER A 171 -4.21 6.73 -8.84
N ILE A 172 -3.31 6.90 -7.87
CA ILE A 172 -1.91 7.21 -8.14
C ILE A 172 -1.06 6.06 -7.65
N PHE A 173 -0.26 5.48 -8.54
CA PHE A 173 0.77 4.52 -8.17
C PHE A 173 2.14 5.21 -8.14
N ILE A 174 2.90 4.95 -7.08
CA ILE A 174 4.25 5.45 -6.89
C ILE A 174 5.18 4.25 -6.72
N GLY A 175 5.96 3.97 -7.76
CA GLY A 175 7.03 2.97 -7.75
C GLY A 175 8.34 3.59 -7.27
N ALA A 176 8.71 3.40 -6.01
CA ALA A 176 9.98 3.89 -5.45
C ALA A 176 11.03 2.78 -5.48
N GLY A 177 11.84 2.73 -6.53
CA GLY A 177 12.75 1.60 -6.74
C GLY A 177 11.99 0.35 -7.15
N GLU A 178 11.06 0.48 -8.10
CA GLU A 178 10.28 -0.63 -8.61
C GLU A 178 11.07 -1.42 -9.67
N ARG A 179 10.75 -2.72 -9.83
CA ARG A 179 11.25 -3.52 -10.96
C ARG A 179 10.51 -3.09 -12.22
N SER A 180 11.27 -2.80 -13.28
CA SER A 180 10.69 -2.38 -14.57
C SER A 180 9.63 -3.36 -15.10
N ARG A 181 9.82 -4.67 -14.89
CA ARG A 181 8.85 -5.71 -15.26
C ARG A 181 7.51 -5.52 -14.55
N GLU A 182 7.54 -5.33 -13.22
CA GLU A 182 6.33 -5.21 -12.40
C GLU A 182 5.56 -3.91 -12.71
N ALA A 183 6.28 -2.82 -12.99
CA ALA A 183 5.67 -1.56 -13.44
C ALA A 183 4.95 -1.69 -14.81
N ILE A 184 5.55 -2.43 -15.76
CA ILE A 184 4.94 -2.68 -17.07
C ILE A 184 3.71 -3.60 -16.92
N GLU A 185 3.84 -4.68 -16.15
CA GLU A 185 2.71 -5.59 -15.86
C GLU A 185 1.54 -4.85 -15.23
N LEU A 186 1.80 -3.97 -14.25
CA LEU A 186 0.76 -3.11 -13.67
C LEU A 186 0.10 -2.22 -14.72
N TYR A 187 0.88 -1.54 -15.56
CA TYR A 187 0.34 -0.66 -16.59
C TYR A 187 -0.53 -1.41 -17.60
N ASP A 188 -0.06 -2.56 -18.10
CA ASP A 188 -0.79 -3.35 -19.08
C ASP A 188 -2.10 -3.91 -18.49
N GLU A 189 -2.08 -4.36 -17.24
CA GLU A 189 -3.30 -4.81 -16.55
C GLU A 189 -4.28 -3.67 -16.30
N LEU A 190 -3.82 -2.50 -15.84
CA LEU A 190 -4.69 -1.32 -15.68
C LEU A 190 -5.29 -0.86 -17.00
N LYS A 191 -4.55 -0.98 -18.11
CA LYS A 191 -5.02 -0.66 -19.46
C LYS A 191 -6.06 -1.67 -19.93
N PHE A 192 -5.81 -2.97 -19.74
CA PHE A 192 -6.74 -4.05 -20.07
C PHE A 192 -8.06 -3.92 -19.30
N SER A 193 -7.98 -3.62 -18.01
CA SER A 193 -9.15 -3.42 -17.13
C SER A 193 -9.76 -2.02 -17.25
N ASN A 194 -9.31 -1.18 -18.20
CA ASN A 194 -9.83 0.15 -18.48
C ASN A 194 -9.76 1.15 -17.30
N LEU A 195 -8.87 0.89 -16.34
CA LEU A 195 -8.63 1.70 -15.14
C LEU A 195 -7.56 2.78 -15.34
N MET A 196 -6.65 2.58 -16.30
CA MET A 196 -5.54 3.50 -16.56
C MET A 196 -6.03 4.92 -16.89
N LYS A 197 -7.24 5.05 -17.45
CA LYS A 197 -7.91 6.33 -17.77
C LYS A 197 -8.06 7.26 -16.55
N ASN A 198 -8.22 6.68 -15.37
CA ASN A 198 -8.37 7.39 -14.10
C ASN A 198 -7.17 7.13 -13.18
N SER A 199 -6.03 6.71 -13.75
CA SER A 199 -4.83 6.38 -12.99
C SER A 199 -3.62 7.17 -13.48
N ILE A 200 -2.68 7.42 -12.57
CA ILE A 200 -1.39 8.04 -12.86
C ILE A 200 -0.31 7.16 -12.25
N ILE A 201 0.77 6.90 -12.98
CA ILE A 201 1.90 6.12 -12.47
C ILE A 201 3.12 7.03 -12.41
N PHE A 202 3.74 7.15 -11.24
CA PHE A 202 5.06 7.75 -11.05
C PHE A 202 6.03 6.61 -10.74
N VAL A 203 7.12 6.50 -11.49
CA VAL A 203 8.05 5.39 -11.29
C VAL A 203 9.50 5.87 -11.30
N SER A 204 10.24 5.42 -10.30
CA SER A 204 11.70 5.36 -10.33
C SER A 204 12.11 3.90 -10.21
N ARG A 205 12.98 3.46 -11.12
CA ARG A 205 13.39 2.04 -11.21
C ARG A 205 14.49 1.72 -10.21
N MET A 206 14.62 0.45 -9.84
CA MET A 206 15.70 -0.02 -8.96
C MET A 206 17.11 0.36 -9.44
N ASN A 207 17.33 0.40 -10.75
CA ASN A 207 18.63 0.70 -11.36
C ASN A 207 18.89 2.21 -11.54
N GLU A 208 17.96 3.07 -11.14
CA GLU A 208 18.17 4.52 -11.12
C GLU A 208 18.88 4.97 -9.85
N LEU A 209 19.42 6.18 -9.85
CA LEU A 209 20.17 6.74 -8.73
C LEU A 209 19.31 6.90 -7.47
N ALA A 210 19.93 6.87 -6.29
CA ALA A 210 19.20 7.03 -5.03
C ALA A 210 18.47 8.39 -4.96
N GLY A 211 19.04 9.43 -5.58
CA GLY A 211 18.38 10.72 -5.75
C GLY A 211 17.01 10.62 -6.42
N SER A 212 16.89 9.78 -7.44
CA SER A 212 15.61 9.52 -8.13
C SER A 212 14.61 8.84 -7.21
N ARG A 213 15.03 7.75 -6.56
CA ARG A 213 14.19 6.94 -5.67
C ARG A 213 13.72 7.71 -4.43
N MET A 214 14.54 8.59 -3.87
CA MET A 214 14.12 9.44 -2.74
C MET A 214 13.19 10.59 -3.15
N SER A 215 13.12 10.94 -4.44
CA SER A 215 12.33 12.10 -4.90
C SER A 215 10.97 11.71 -5.48
N ILE A 216 10.82 10.48 -5.98
CA ILE A 216 9.59 10.05 -6.66
C ILE A 216 8.36 10.02 -5.74
N VAL A 217 8.55 9.72 -4.45
CA VAL A 217 7.44 9.69 -3.47
C VAL A 217 6.88 11.08 -3.20
N PRO A 218 7.67 12.09 -2.80
CA PRO A 218 7.19 13.48 -2.69
C PRO A 218 6.54 14.02 -3.98
N ILE A 219 7.04 13.64 -5.15
CA ILE A 219 6.46 14.01 -6.45
C ILE A 219 5.05 13.47 -6.60
N GLY A 220 4.85 12.16 -6.40
CA GLY A 220 3.52 11.55 -6.51
C GLY A 220 2.55 12.07 -5.43
N VAL A 221 3.03 12.35 -4.21
CA VAL A 221 2.21 12.99 -3.17
C VAL A 221 1.80 14.42 -3.56
N THR A 222 2.68 15.20 -4.18
CA THR A 222 2.34 16.53 -4.71
C THR A 222 1.21 16.44 -5.74
N ALA A 223 1.24 15.43 -6.63
CA ALA A 223 0.15 15.20 -7.58
C ALA A 223 -1.15 14.78 -6.89
N ALA A 224 -1.08 13.95 -5.85
CA ALA A 224 -2.24 13.55 -5.05
C ALA A 224 -2.88 14.75 -4.32
N GLU A 225 -2.08 15.62 -3.69
CA GLU A 225 -2.56 16.84 -3.06
C GLU A 225 -3.20 17.78 -4.07
N TYR A 226 -2.64 17.89 -5.28
CA TYR A 226 -3.24 18.71 -6.33
C TYR A 226 -4.66 18.24 -6.71
N LEU A 227 -4.84 16.92 -6.89
CA LEU A 227 -6.14 16.31 -7.16
C LEU A 227 -7.11 16.53 -6.00
N ARG A 228 -6.66 16.32 -4.75
CA ARG A 228 -7.48 16.54 -3.54
C ARG A 228 -7.89 18.00 -3.40
N ASP A 229 -6.94 18.93 -3.45
CA ASP A 229 -7.16 20.31 -3.03
C ASP A 229 -7.69 21.19 -4.16
N THR A 230 -7.21 20.99 -5.38
CA THR A 230 -7.63 21.81 -6.54
C THR A 230 -8.79 21.18 -7.30
N GLN A 231 -8.74 19.87 -7.55
CA GLN A 231 -9.78 19.16 -8.31
C GLN A 231 -10.88 18.57 -7.44
N LYS A 232 -10.69 18.59 -6.10
CA LYS A 232 -11.65 18.11 -5.11
C LYS A 232 -11.97 16.62 -5.28
N GLU A 233 -11.00 15.84 -5.73
CA GLU A 233 -11.15 14.40 -5.96
C GLU A 233 -10.75 13.58 -4.74
N ASN A 234 -11.28 12.37 -4.67
CA ASN A 234 -10.75 11.33 -3.78
C ASN A 234 -9.56 10.68 -4.48
N VAL A 235 -8.47 10.47 -3.75
CA VAL A 235 -7.25 9.88 -4.29
C VAL A 235 -6.96 8.59 -3.55
N LEU A 236 -6.76 7.51 -4.32
CA LEU A 236 -6.20 6.26 -3.82
C LEU A 236 -4.71 6.24 -4.17
N LEU A 237 -3.87 6.32 -3.14
CA LEU A 237 -2.43 6.43 -3.28
C LEU A 237 -1.76 5.09 -2.98
N PHE A 238 -1.10 4.51 -3.97
CA PHE A 238 -0.40 3.24 -3.85
C PHE A 238 1.11 3.50 -3.86
N ILE A 239 1.81 3.12 -2.80
CA ILE A 239 3.27 3.31 -2.70
C ILE A 239 3.94 1.95 -2.65
N ASP A 240 4.68 1.59 -3.70
CA ASP A 240 5.48 0.36 -3.78
C ASP A 240 6.95 0.71 -4.07
N ASN A 241 7.87 0.76 -3.11
CA ASN A 241 7.73 0.44 -1.70
C ASN A 241 8.23 1.61 -0.85
N ILE A 242 7.50 1.97 0.21
CA ILE A 242 7.86 3.12 1.05
C ILE A 242 9.22 2.93 1.75
N PHE A 243 9.62 1.68 2.05
CA PHE A 243 10.94 1.37 2.59
C PHE A 243 12.07 1.77 1.62
N ARG A 244 11.88 1.60 0.31
CA ARG A 244 12.92 1.92 -0.70
C ARG A 244 13.16 3.42 -0.82
N PHE A 245 12.15 4.24 -0.54
CA PHE A 245 12.32 5.69 -0.37
C PHE A 245 13.25 6.00 0.81
N LEU A 246 13.04 5.36 1.97
CA LEU A 246 13.90 5.54 3.14
C LEU A 246 15.32 4.99 2.91
N GLN A 247 15.44 3.84 2.26
CA GLN A 247 16.71 3.23 1.89
C GLN A 247 17.54 4.17 1.01
N ALA A 248 16.91 4.77 -0.01
CA ALA A 248 17.57 5.73 -0.87
C ALA A 248 18.04 6.98 -0.11
N GLY A 249 17.25 7.44 0.87
CA GLY A 249 17.67 8.49 1.81
C GLY A 249 18.88 8.08 2.66
N ASN A 250 18.91 6.83 3.12
CA ASN A 250 20.01 6.30 3.91
C ASN A 250 21.32 6.19 3.12
N GLU A 251 21.25 5.71 1.87
CA GLU A 251 22.40 5.59 0.96
C GLU A 251 23.12 6.94 0.73
N MET A 252 22.38 8.05 0.77
CA MET A 252 22.92 9.40 0.56
C MET A 252 23.29 10.13 1.86
N SER A 253 22.92 9.58 3.02
CA SER A 253 23.01 10.29 4.29
C SER A 253 24.45 10.60 4.72
N ALA A 254 25.34 9.62 4.58
CA ALA A 254 26.75 9.77 4.91
C ALA A 254 27.42 10.83 4.02
N SER A 255 27.17 10.79 2.70
CA SER A 255 27.72 11.77 1.76
C SER A 255 27.13 13.18 1.94
N LEU A 256 25.92 13.30 2.49
CA LEU A 256 25.33 14.59 2.89
C LEU A 256 25.82 15.09 4.25
N ASP A 257 26.76 14.38 4.87
CA ASP A 257 27.27 14.69 6.21
C ASP A 257 26.11 14.77 7.22
N LYS A 258 25.21 13.79 7.16
CA LYS A 258 24.23 13.50 8.20
C LYS A 258 24.83 12.47 9.16
N LYS A 259 24.63 12.67 10.46
CA LYS A 259 25.05 11.69 11.47
C LYS A 259 24.23 10.40 11.32
N PRO A 260 24.86 9.22 11.43
CA PRO A 260 24.13 7.96 11.50
C PRO A 260 23.43 7.83 12.86
N SER A 261 22.39 6.99 12.89
CA SER A 261 21.55 6.66 14.03
C SER A 261 21.50 5.14 14.24
N LEU A 262 20.55 4.67 15.05
CA LEU A 262 20.27 3.25 15.29
C LEU A 262 20.15 2.47 13.98
N GLY A 263 20.73 1.28 13.93
CA GLY A 263 20.72 0.40 12.75
C GLY A 263 21.49 0.93 11.54
N GLY A 264 22.24 2.02 11.67
CA GLY A 264 22.95 2.64 10.55
C GLY A 264 22.06 3.49 9.63
N TYR A 265 20.83 3.80 10.06
CA TYR A 265 19.94 4.72 9.35
C TYR A 265 20.33 6.18 9.58
N GLN A 266 19.84 7.08 8.73
CA GLN A 266 20.05 8.52 8.89
C GLN A 266 19.35 9.07 10.14
N ALA A 267 19.96 10.05 10.82
CA ALA A 267 19.33 10.72 11.96
C ALA A 267 17.99 11.42 11.62
N THR A 268 17.76 11.75 10.33
CA THR A 268 16.53 12.37 9.84
C THR A 268 15.43 11.37 9.49
N LEU A 269 15.60 10.08 9.78
CA LEU A 269 14.66 9.03 9.36
C LEU A 269 13.20 9.37 9.69
N ASN A 270 12.94 9.76 10.94
CA ASN A 270 11.59 10.13 11.40
C ASN A 270 11.06 11.39 10.70
N THR A 271 11.91 12.40 10.49
CA THR A 271 11.48 13.63 9.80
C THR A 271 11.24 13.39 8.31
N ASP A 272 12.04 12.53 7.68
CA ASP A 272 11.93 12.21 6.24
C ASP A 272 10.64 11.43 5.96
N ILE A 273 10.25 10.47 6.82
CA ILE A 273 8.97 9.76 6.68
C ILE A 273 7.78 10.66 7.04
N SER A 274 7.87 11.41 8.15
CA SER A 274 6.81 12.33 8.56
C SER A 274 6.50 13.39 7.50
N TYR A 275 7.51 13.82 6.75
CA TYR A 275 7.37 14.76 5.66
C TYR A 275 6.42 14.28 4.56
N VAL A 276 6.45 12.99 4.24
CA VAL A 276 5.57 12.36 3.27
C VAL A 276 4.24 12.00 3.91
N GLU A 277 4.26 11.31 5.05
CA GLU A 277 3.07 10.75 5.66
C GLU A 277 2.08 11.81 6.15
N ASN A 278 2.56 12.94 6.69
CA ASN A 278 1.66 13.97 7.20
C ASN A 278 0.89 14.73 6.12
N ARG A 279 1.21 14.51 4.84
CA ARG A 279 0.53 15.08 3.67
C ARG A 279 -0.68 14.24 3.22
N ILE A 280 -0.71 12.97 3.61
CA ILE A 280 -1.75 12.01 3.29
C ILE A 280 -2.83 12.10 4.38
N PHE A 281 -3.90 12.83 4.09
CA PHE A 281 -5.04 13.02 4.98
C PHE A 281 -6.29 13.47 4.23
N THR A 282 -7.42 13.45 4.94
CA THR A 282 -8.74 13.93 4.50
C THR A 282 -8.97 15.38 4.93
N ASN A 283 -9.50 16.21 4.03
CA ASN A 283 -9.96 17.57 4.30
C ASN A 283 -11.34 17.84 3.66
N GLU A 284 -11.79 19.09 3.68
CA GLU A 284 -13.08 19.49 3.10
C GLU A 284 -13.18 19.35 1.57
N ASN A 285 -12.04 19.28 0.87
CA ASN A 285 -12.01 19.21 -0.60
C ASN A 285 -12.02 17.78 -1.11
N GLY A 286 -11.40 16.84 -0.39
CA GLY A 286 -11.32 15.44 -0.76
C GLY A 286 -10.51 14.60 0.22
N THR A 287 -10.15 13.40 -0.21
CA THR A 287 -9.44 12.42 0.63
C THR A 287 -8.21 11.88 -0.09
N ILE A 288 -7.14 11.58 0.64
CA ILE A 288 -6.03 10.76 0.12
C ILE A 288 -5.94 9.53 1.02
N THR A 289 -6.45 8.41 0.54
CA THR A 289 -6.34 7.11 1.22
C THR A 289 -5.14 6.37 0.63
N SER A 290 -4.22 5.87 1.46
CA SER A 290 -3.00 5.23 0.96
C SER A 290 -2.89 3.75 1.31
N PHE A 291 -2.40 2.96 0.35
CA PHE A 291 -1.98 1.57 0.52
C PHE A 291 -0.49 1.47 0.20
N GLN A 292 0.29 1.14 1.21
CA GLN A 292 1.75 1.25 1.13
C GLN A 292 2.35 -0.14 1.33
N THR A 293 3.08 -0.66 0.35
CA THR A 293 3.84 -1.89 0.59
C THR A 293 5.01 -1.55 1.50
N VAL A 294 5.16 -2.34 2.56
CA VAL A 294 6.26 -2.18 3.51
C VAL A 294 7.12 -3.42 3.44
N PHE A 295 8.38 -3.23 3.02
CA PHE A 295 9.38 -4.27 3.10
C PHE A 295 10.00 -4.25 4.49
N LEU A 296 9.99 -5.39 5.18
CA LEU A 296 10.64 -5.56 6.48
C LEU A 296 12.03 -6.16 6.25
N PRO A 297 13.11 -5.44 6.59
CA PRO A 297 14.45 -6.00 6.55
C PRO A 297 14.53 -7.24 7.43
N MET A 298 14.91 -8.38 6.85
CA MET A 298 15.02 -9.66 7.57
C MET A 298 13.72 -10.10 8.28
N ASP A 299 12.57 -9.65 7.79
CA ASP A 299 11.26 -9.85 8.43
C ASP A 299 11.19 -9.35 9.89
N ASP A 300 12.04 -8.37 10.26
CA ASP A 300 12.13 -7.80 11.60
C ASP A 300 11.23 -6.56 11.76
N LEU A 301 10.19 -6.70 12.59
CA LEU A 301 9.27 -5.60 12.93
C LEU A 301 9.90 -4.54 13.85
N SER A 302 11.05 -4.85 14.48
CA SER A 302 11.78 -3.95 15.36
C SER A 302 12.81 -3.08 14.63
N ASP A 303 13.01 -3.29 13.33
CA ASP A 303 13.89 -2.46 12.51
C ASP A 303 13.47 -0.96 12.60
N PRO A 304 14.43 -0.03 12.78
CA PRO A 304 14.11 1.39 12.94
C PRO A 304 13.26 1.99 11.81
N SER A 305 13.43 1.54 10.56
CA SER A 305 12.64 2.03 9.43
C SER A 305 11.20 1.53 9.47
N ALA A 306 10.98 0.26 9.84
CA ALA A 306 9.66 -0.31 10.05
C ALA A 306 8.92 0.42 11.18
N VAL A 307 9.59 0.59 12.33
CA VAL A 307 9.05 1.32 13.48
C VAL A 307 8.71 2.77 13.13
N ALA A 308 9.53 3.44 12.31
CA ALA A 308 9.27 4.80 11.87
C ALA A 308 8.01 4.89 10.98
N ILE A 309 7.82 3.93 10.06
CA ILE A 309 6.63 3.86 9.20
C ILE A 309 5.37 3.53 10.03
N PHE A 310 5.44 2.58 10.96
CA PHE A 310 4.27 2.11 11.72
C PHE A 310 3.58 3.20 12.52
N LYS A 311 4.34 4.18 13.02
CA LYS A 311 3.78 5.33 13.74
C LYS A 311 2.81 6.17 12.92
N HIS A 312 2.84 6.05 11.60
CA HIS A 312 1.99 6.80 10.69
C HIS A 312 0.84 5.99 10.11
N LEU A 313 0.87 4.65 10.21
CA LEU A 313 -0.16 3.79 9.64
C LEU A 313 -1.37 3.72 10.56
N ASN A 314 -2.56 3.69 9.97
CA ASN A 314 -3.84 3.47 10.66
C ASN A 314 -4.27 2.01 10.68
N GLY A 315 -3.56 1.15 9.94
CA GLY A 315 -3.82 -0.27 9.90
C GLY A 315 -2.69 -1.05 9.24
N SER A 316 -2.56 -2.30 9.65
CA SER A 316 -1.63 -3.28 9.11
C SER A 316 -2.39 -4.44 8.47
N LEU A 317 -2.15 -4.67 7.19
CA LEU A 317 -2.66 -5.80 6.44
C LEU A 317 -1.51 -6.76 6.16
N VAL A 318 -1.51 -7.90 6.85
CA VAL A 318 -0.44 -8.89 6.79
C VAL A 318 -0.85 -10.04 5.88
N LEU A 319 -0.06 -10.29 4.84
CA LEU A 319 -0.20 -11.46 3.96
C LEU A 319 0.74 -12.58 4.39
N SER A 320 0.18 -13.76 4.66
CA SER A 320 0.89 -14.92 5.20
C SER A 320 1.20 -15.97 4.15
N ARG A 321 2.45 -16.45 4.14
CA ARG A 321 2.89 -17.59 3.33
C ARG A 321 2.19 -18.89 3.74
N GLU A 322 1.85 -19.05 5.02
CA GLU A 322 1.16 -20.24 5.52
C GLU A 322 -0.24 -20.35 4.93
N ILE A 323 -0.95 -19.23 4.82
CA ILE A 323 -2.27 -19.16 4.20
C ILE A 323 -2.16 -19.40 2.69
N THR A 324 -1.15 -18.81 2.03
CA THR A 324 -0.86 -19.10 0.62
C THR A 324 -0.58 -20.58 0.38
N ALA A 325 0.18 -21.25 1.26
CA ALA A 325 0.49 -22.68 1.15
C ALA A 325 -0.76 -23.58 1.26
N LYS A 326 -1.82 -23.07 1.91
CA LYS A 326 -3.15 -23.71 1.97
C LYS A 326 -4.01 -23.43 0.72
N ASN A 327 -3.49 -22.73 -0.29
CA ASN A 327 -4.20 -22.28 -1.50
C ASN A 327 -5.43 -21.40 -1.21
N ILE A 328 -5.35 -20.59 -0.15
CA ILE A 328 -6.41 -19.66 0.26
C ILE A 328 -6.00 -18.24 -0.16
N PHE A 329 -6.82 -17.61 -1.01
CA PHE A 329 -6.61 -16.25 -1.50
C PHE A 329 -7.85 -15.38 -1.27
N PRO A 330 -7.68 -14.11 -0.85
CA PRO A 330 -6.42 -13.45 -0.51
C PRO A 330 -5.78 -14.00 0.77
N ALA A 331 -4.45 -14.04 0.82
CA ALA A 331 -3.69 -14.69 1.90
C ALA A 331 -3.57 -13.82 3.18
N ILE A 332 -4.66 -13.17 3.59
CA ILE A 332 -4.68 -12.24 4.73
C ILE A 332 -4.66 -13.02 6.04
N ASP A 333 -3.71 -12.72 6.91
CA ASP A 333 -3.67 -13.23 8.28
C ASP A 333 -4.51 -12.31 9.20
N PRO A 334 -5.69 -12.78 9.66
CA PRO A 334 -6.58 -11.97 10.49
C PRO A 334 -6.06 -11.75 11.91
N LEU A 335 -5.16 -12.61 12.41
CA LEU A 335 -4.58 -12.50 13.75
C LEU A 335 -3.41 -11.52 13.76
N ALA A 336 -2.59 -11.52 12.70
CA ALA A 336 -1.47 -10.59 12.54
C ALA A 336 -1.88 -9.20 12.01
N SER A 337 -3.07 -9.09 11.40
CA SER A 337 -3.58 -7.82 10.87
C SER A 337 -4.39 -7.01 11.89
N SER A 338 -4.31 -5.69 11.80
CA SER A 338 -4.98 -4.75 12.71
C SER A 338 -5.42 -3.47 12.01
N SER A 339 -6.41 -2.78 12.57
CA SER A 339 -6.87 -1.46 12.11
C SER A 339 -7.35 -0.64 13.30
N ASP A 340 -6.97 0.63 13.36
CA ASP A 340 -7.46 1.61 14.34
C ASP A 340 -8.98 1.80 14.25
N SER A 341 -9.56 1.42 13.11
CA SER A 341 -10.99 1.57 12.83
C SER A 341 -11.84 0.49 13.48
N VAL A 342 -11.23 -0.53 14.09
CA VAL A 342 -11.94 -1.59 14.84
C VAL A 342 -12.34 -1.05 16.22
N ASP A 343 -13.33 -0.16 16.21
CA ASP A 343 -13.93 0.49 17.38
C ASP A 343 -15.46 0.45 17.24
N GLU A 344 -16.17 0.07 18.30
CA GLU A 344 -17.64 0.00 18.34
C GLU A 344 -18.30 1.32 17.88
N ARG A 345 -17.68 2.47 18.12
CA ARG A 345 -18.18 3.79 17.72
C ARG A 345 -18.05 4.07 16.23
N ILE A 346 -17.15 3.36 15.54
CA ILE A 346 -16.86 3.55 14.11
C ILE A 346 -17.60 2.50 13.27
N ILE A 347 -17.45 1.22 13.60
CA ILE A 347 -18.00 0.10 12.81
C ILE A 347 -19.33 -0.45 13.36
N GLY A 348 -19.73 0.00 14.55
CA GLY A 348 -20.92 -0.48 15.24
C GLY A 348 -20.67 -1.75 16.05
N LYS A 349 -21.55 -1.99 17.02
CA LYS A 349 -21.44 -3.08 18.00
C LYS A 349 -21.48 -4.47 17.37
N GLU A 350 -22.36 -4.66 16.39
CA GLU A 350 -22.55 -5.95 15.73
C GLU A 350 -21.28 -6.42 15.03
N HIS A 351 -20.69 -5.55 14.19
CA HIS A 351 -19.45 -5.85 13.47
C HIS A 351 -18.27 -6.01 14.44
N TYR A 352 -18.12 -5.12 15.43
CA TYR A 352 -17.07 -5.21 16.44
C TYR A 352 -17.09 -6.55 17.19
N ASN A 353 -18.25 -6.95 17.72
CA ASN A 353 -18.38 -8.21 18.44
C ASN A 353 -18.10 -9.42 17.54
N ALA A 354 -18.53 -9.38 16.29
CA ALA A 354 -18.26 -10.43 15.32
C ALA A 354 -16.74 -10.58 15.07
N ILE A 355 -15.98 -9.48 14.97
CA ILE A 355 -14.51 -9.53 14.83
C ILE A 355 -13.86 -10.18 16.05
N VAL A 356 -14.26 -9.77 17.26
CA VAL A 356 -13.69 -10.29 18.51
C VAL A 356 -13.91 -11.80 18.61
N GLU A 357 -15.12 -12.28 18.37
CA GLU A 357 -15.44 -13.71 18.43
C GLU A 357 -14.77 -14.50 17.29
N ALA A 358 -14.72 -13.96 16.06
CA ALA A 358 -14.00 -14.58 14.96
C ALA A 358 -12.51 -14.75 15.28
N LYS A 359 -11.85 -13.70 15.78
CA LYS A 359 -10.43 -13.75 16.18
C LYS A 359 -10.21 -14.73 17.32
N LYS A 360 -11.11 -14.80 18.31
CA LYS A 360 -11.04 -15.76 19.41
C LYS A 360 -11.11 -17.21 18.91
N ILE A 361 -12.03 -17.51 18.00
CA ILE A 361 -12.15 -18.85 17.38
C ILE A 361 -10.88 -19.20 16.60
N LEU A 362 -10.37 -18.28 15.77
CA LEU A 362 -9.16 -18.50 14.97
C LEU A 362 -7.91 -18.65 15.84
N GLN A 363 -7.79 -17.88 16.92
CA GLN A 363 -6.70 -18.00 17.88
C GLN A 363 -6.73 -19.36 18.59
N ARG A 364 -7.91 -19.79 19.04
CA ARG A 364 -8.08 -21.10 19.69
C ARG A 364 -7.77 -22.25 18.73
N TYR A 365 -8.17 -22.14 17.46
CA TYR A 365 -7.78 -23.10 16.43
C TYR A 365 -6.27 -23.16 16.24
N LYS A 366 -5.57 -22.02 16.23
CA LYS A 366 -4.11 -21.98 16.11
C LYS A 366 -3.41 -22.69 17.27
N GLU A 367 -3.92 -22.57 18.49
CA GLU A 367 -3.41 -23.31 19.66
C GLU A 367 -3.61 -24.82 19.55
N LEU A 368 -4.67 -25.25 18.85
CA LEU A 368 -5.00 -26.66 18.65
C LEU A 368 -4.28 -27.27 17.43
N GLU A 369 -3.78 -26.45 16.50
CA GLU A 369 -3.17 -26.91 15.24
C GLU A 369 -2.00 -27.87 15.47
N ASP A 370 -1.12 -27.57 16.43
CA ASP A 370 0.00 -28.45 16.79
C ASP A 370 -0.47 -29.81 17.36
N VAL A 371 -1.51 -29.79 18.19
CA VAL A 371 -2.11 -31.01 18.76
C VAL A 371 -2.72 -31.86 17.65
N ILE A 372 -3.46 -31.24 16.74
CA ILE A 372 -4.09 -31.90 15.59
C ILE A 372 -3.04 -32.54 14.68
N LEU A 373 -1.91 -31.86 14.44
CA LEU A 373 -0.84 -32.38 13.61
C LEU A 373 -0.17 -33.62 14.19
N ILE A 374 -0.13 -33.76 15.52
CA ILE A 374 0.52 -34.89 16.21
C ILE A 374 -0.46 -36.03 16.47
N LEU A 375 -1.64 -35.73 17.03
CA LEU A 375 -2.60 -36.72 17.55
C LEU A 375 -3.78 -36.96 16.61
N GLY A 376 -4.09 -36.02 15.72
CA GLY A 376 -5.29 -36.03 14.90
C GLY A 376 -6.49 -35.32 15.54
N ILE A 377 -7.51 -35.03 14.74
CA ILE A 377 -8.72 -34.30 15.17
C ILE A 377 -9.60 -35.16 16.10
N ASP A 378 -9.56 -36.48 15.95
CA ASP A 378 -10.43 -37.40 16.68
C ASP A 378 -10.15 -37.43 18.19
N GLU A 379 -8.92 -37.10 18.59
CA GLU A 379 -8.43 -37.05 19.97
C GLU A 379 -8.82 -35.77 20.73
N LEU A 380 -9.41 -34.80 20.03
CA LEU A 380 -9.91 -33.58 20.66
C LEU A 380 -11.24 -33.83 21.39
N ASP A 381 -11.53 -33.04 22.42
CA ASP A 381 -12.86 -33.01 23.02
C ASP A 381 -13.89 -32.40 22.05
N GLU A 382 -15.18 -32.66 22.30
CA GLU A 382 -16.25 -32.24 21.38
C GLU A 382 -16.32 -30.70 21.24
N GLU A 383 -15.98 -29.96 22.29
CA GLU A 383 -15.90 -28.50 22.24
C GLU A 383 -14.78 -28.01 21.31
N ALA A 384 -13.57 -28.57 21.43
CA ALA A 384 -12.46 -28.25 20.55
C ALA A 384 -12.75 -28.66 19.10
N LYS A 385 -13.38 -29.81 18.86
CA LYS A 385 -13.82 -30.22 17.51
C LYS A 385 -14.76 -29.19 16.88
N VAL A 386 -15.71 -28.66 17.66
CA VAL A 386 -16.62 -27.59 17.20
C VAL A 386 -15.84 -26.31 16.87
N VAL A 387 -14.87 -25.92 17.71
CA VAL A 387 -14.03 -24.74 17.46
C VAL A 387 -13.22 -24.91 16.17
N VAL A 388 -12.57 -26.06 15.99
CA VAL A 388 -11.79 -26.38 14.78
C VAL A 388 -12.69 -26.30 13.54
N LYS A 389 -13.89 -26.85 13.61
CA LYS A 389 -14.83 -26.81 12.47
C LYS A 389 -15.23 -25.38 12.12
N LYS A 390 -15.61 -24.56 13.11
CA LYS A 390 -15.94 -23.14 12.89
C LYS A 390 -14.75 -22.36 12.33
N ALA A 391 -13.55 -22.59 12.86
CA ALA A 391 -12.34 -21.92 12.40
C ALA A 391 -12.02 -22.24 10.94
N LEU A 392 -12.10 -23.52 10.53
CA LEU A 392 -11.90 -23.92 9.13
C LEU A 392 -12.98 -23.34 8.21
N GLN A 393 -14.24 -23.29 8.65
CA GLN A 393 -15.32 -22.63 7.90
C GLN A 393 -15.06 -21.14 7.72
N LEU A 394 -14.65 -20.43 8.77
CA LEU A 394 -14.27 -19.02 8.70
C LEU A 394 -13.07 -18.81 7.77
N GLN A 395 -11.99 -19.58 7.94
CA GLN A 395 -10.78 -19.45 7.13
C GLN A 395 -11.07 -19.61 5.64
N ASN A 396 -11.89 -20.60 5.29
CA ASN A 396 -12.32 -20.81 3.91
C ASN A 396 -13.28 -19.73 3.44
N PHE A 397 -14.22 -19.29 4.28
CA PHE A 397 -15.18 -18.23 3.95
C PHE A 397 -14.51 -16.91 3.59
N PHE A 398 -13.35 -16.59 4.17
CA PHE A 398 -12.62 -15.36 3.81
C PHE A 398 -11.86 -15.43 2.49
N SER A 399 -11.81 -16.59 1.82
CA SER A 399 -11.34 -16.67 0.44
C SER A 399 -12.32 -16.02 -0.54
N GLN A 400 -11.81 -15.43 -1.61
CA GLN A 400 -12.63 -14.67 -2.56
C GLN A 400 -11.97 -14.61 -3.94
N ASN A 401 -12.77 -14.80 -4.99
CA ASN A 401 -12.32 -14.62 -6.36
C ASN A 401 -12.24 -13.13 -6.69
N PHE A 402 -11.11 -12.72 -7.25
CA PHE A 402 -10.82 -11.34 -7.62
C PHE A 402 -11.08 -11.07 -9.10
N PHE A 403 -11.59 -9.88 -9.40
CA PHE A 403 -11.81 -9.42 -10.76
C PHE A 403 -10.49 -9.32 -11.55
N MET A 404 -9.41 -8.91 -10.89
CA MET A 404 -8.09 -8.80 -11.53
C MET A 404 -7.46 -10.14 -11.87
N THR A 405 -7.98 -11.24 -11.33
CA THR A 405 -7.44 -12.59 -11.58
C THR A 405 -8.29 -13.44 -12.51
N GLU A 406 -9.42 -12.96 -13.01
CA GLU A 406 -10.37 -13.74 -13.84
C GLU A 406 -9.69 -14.38 -15.07
N HIS A 407 -8.77 -13.66 -15.69
CA HIS A 407 -8.06 -14.12 -16.89
C HIS A 407 -7.05 -15.25 -16.62
N PHE A 408 -6.56 -15.36 -15.39
CA PHE A 408 -5.65 -16.43 -14.97
C PHE A 408 -6.38 -17.61 -14.31
N THR A 409 -7.45 -17.32 -13.56
CA THR A 409 -8.19 -18.31 -12.76
C THR A 409 -9.36 -18.92 -13.51
N HIS A 410 -9.87 -18.25 -14.54
CA HIS A 410 -11.12 -18.58 -15.25
C HIS A 410 -12.39 -18.53 -14.39
N GLU A 411 -12.27 -18.11 -13.13
CA GLU A 411 -13.39 -17.89 -12.22
C GLU A 411 -13.77 -16.42 -12.24
N LYS A 412 -15.07 -16.12 -12.08
CA LYS A 412 -15.54 -14.74 -12.03
C LYS A 412 -15.23 -14.10 -10.68
N GLY A 413 -14.73 -12.87 -10.72
CA GLY A 413 -14.54 -12.03 -9.56
C GLY A 413 -15.89 -11.65 -8.95
N VAL A 414 -15.90 -11.49 -7.63
CA VAL A 414 -17.11 -11.15 -6.88
C VAL A 414 -16.82 -9.97 -5.98
N PHE A 415 -17.74 -9.00 -5.97
CA PHE A 415 -17.76 -7.92 -4.97
C PHE A 415 -18.75 -8.33 -3.88
N VAL A 416 -18.30 -8.41 -2.62
CA VAL A 416 -19.16 -8.82 -1.49
C VAL A 416 -19.41 -7.62 -0.58
N PRO A 417 -20.67 -7.19 -0.41
CA PRO A 417 -20.99 -6.11 0.52
C PRO A 417 -20.59 -6.43 1.97
N LEU A 418 -20.14 -5.41 2.70
CA LEU A 418 -19.73 -5.54 4.11
C LEU A 418 -20.87 -6.12 4.96
N LYS A 419 -22.11 -5.66 4.75
CA LYS A 419 -23.27 -6.13 5.51
C LYS A 419 -23.51 -7.63 5.34
N GLU A 420 -23.36 -8.15 4.13
CA GLU A 420 -23.50 -9.59 3.84
C GLU A 420 -22.35 -10.39 4.46
N THR A 421 -21.14 -9.84 4.43
CA THR A 421 -19.96 -10.43 5.09
C THR A 421 -20.17 -10.57 6.59
N VAL A 422 -20.59 -9.51 7.27
CA VAL A 422 -20.84 -9.51 8.72
C VAL A 422 -21.93 -10.51 9.09
N ASN A 423 -23.06 -10.50 8.35
CA ASN A 423 -24.15 -11.44 8.58
C ASN A 423 -23.70 -12.91 8.43
N SER A 424 -22.99 -13.20 7.34
CA SER A 424 -22.43 -14.54 7.07
C SER A 424 -21.52 -15.02 8.19
N VAL A 425 -20.60 -14.16 8.64
CA VAL A 425 -19.67 -14.49 9.72
C VAL A 425 -20.39 -14.74 11.04
N ILE A 426 -21.38 -13.93 11.40
CA ILE A 426 -22.19 -14.13 12.62
C ILE A 426 -22.88 -15.50 12.59
N ARG A 427 -23.48 -15.89 11.46
CA ARG A 427 -24.15 -17.19 11.31
C ARG A 427 -23.18 -18.37 11.44
N ILE A 428 -21.96 -18.24 10.90
CA ILE A 428 -20.88 -19.23 11.07
C ILE A 428 -20.46 -19.32 12.54
N ILE A 429 -20.22 -18.19 13.20
CA ILE A 429 -19.84 -18.12 14.63
C ILE A 429 -20.93 -18.76 15.51
N ASN A 430 -22.20 -18.50 15.21
CA ASN A 430 -23.34 -19.09 15.92
C ASN A 430 -23.50 -20.61 15.69
N GLY A 431 -22.78 -21.18 14.72
CA GLY A 431 -22.77 -22.62 14.46
C GLY A 431 -23.94 -23.11 13.61
N GLU A 432 -24.61 -22.24 12.85
CA GLU A 432 -25.71 -22.64 11.96
C GLU A 432 -25.30 -23.69 10.91
N PHE A 433 -24.01 -23.73 10.59
CA PHE A 433 -23.45 -24.60 9.54
C PHE A 433 -22.56 -25.72 10.09
N LEU A 434 -22.67 -26.09 11.37
CA LEU A 434 -21.83 -27.14 11.95
C LEU A 434 -21.94 -28.51 11.27
N ASN A 435 -22.95 -28.76 10.45
CA ASN A 435 -23.07 -30.01 9.67
C ASN A 435 -22.49 -29.90 8.26
N VAL A 436 -22.03 -28.71 7.85
CA VAL A 436 -21.50 -28.44 6.51
C VAL A 436 -19.98 -28.63 6.51
N GLU A 437 -19.46 -29.28 5.48
CA GLU A 437 -18.01 -29.43 5.30
C GLU A 437 -17.35 -28.06 5.07
N PRO A 438 -16.21 -27.76 5.74
CA PRO A 438 -15.53 -26.47 5.59
C PRO A 438 -15.17 -26.12 4.14
N ARG A 439 -14.90 -27.11 3.28
CA ARG A 439 -14.56 -26.87 1.87
C ARG A 439 -15.67 -26.18 1.09
N LYS A 440 -16.94 -26.35 1.47
CA LYS A 440 -18.08 -25.67 0.82
C LYS A 440 -18.09 -24.14 1.05
N PHE A 441 -17.23 -23.63 1.93
CA PHE A 441 -17.06 -22.19 2.18
C PHE A 441 -15.97 -21.55 1.31
N LEU A 442 -15.22 -22.33 0.52
CA LEU A 442 -14.18 -21.78 -0.34
C LEU A 442 -14.81 -20.98 -1.49
N TYR A 443 -14.33 -19.76 -1.67
CA TYR A 443 -14.62 -18.83 -2.77
C TYR A 443 -16.10 -18.43 -2.96
N ILE A 444 -17.00 -18.79 -2.05
CA ILE A 444 -18.41 -18.34 -2.06
C ILE A 444 -18.51 -16.85 -1.68
N GLY A 445 -19.49 -16.12 -2.19
CA GLY A 445 -19.73 -14.72 -1.80
C GLY A 445 -20.43 -14.60 -0.44
N SER A 446 -21.55 -15.30 -0.29
CA SER A 446 -22.38 -15.35 0.92
C SER A 446 -22.65 -16.80 1.36
N VAL A 447 -22.90 -17.01 2.65
CA VAL A 447 -23.34 -18.33 3.15
C VAL A 447 -24.70 -18.77 2.60
N ASP A 448 -25.46 -17.86 1.99
CA ASP A 448 -26.72 -18.18 1.30
C ASP A 448 -26.51 -19.01 0.01
N GLU A 449 -25.28 -19.04 -0.52
CA GLU A 449 -24.89 -19.89 -1.66
C GLU A 449 -24.72 -21.37 -1.25
N ILE A 450 -24.68 -21.65 0.05
CA ILE A 450 -24.53 -23.02 0.56
C ILE A 450 -25.91 -23.69 0.56
N ASP A 451 -26.07 -24.68 -0.33
CA ASP A 451 -27.28 -25.51 -0.30
C ASP A 451 -27.30 -26.37 0.97
N THR A 452 -28.21 -26.01 1.88
CA THR A 452 -28.43 -26.71 3.15
C THR A 452 -29.31 -27.96 2.99
N THR A 453 -29.79 -28.30 1.78
CA THR A 453 -30.62 -29.49 1.57
C THR A 453 -29.86 -30.81 1.73
N ASP A 454 -28.55 -30.84 1.50
CA ASP A 454 -27.68 -31.98 1.86
C ASP A 454 -27.64 -32.22 3.38
N ALA A 455 -27.77 -31.15 4.19
CA ALA A 455 -27.74 -31.25 5.65
C ALA A 455 -29.02 -31.89 6.23
N ARG A 456 -30.16 -31.78 5.52
CA ARG A 456 -31.41 -32.47 5.92
C ARG A 456 -31.36 -33.97 5.65
N ASN A 457 -30.56 -34.43 4.69
CA ASN A 457 -30.41 -35.86 4.39
C ASN A 457 -29.48 -36.57 5.38
N PHE A 458 -28.46 -35.89 5.91
CA PHE A 458 -27.64 -36.43 7.01
C PHE A 458 -28.43 -36.55 8.34
N ALA A 459 -29.31 -35.59 8.64
CA ALA A 459 -30.22 -35.67 9.80
C ALA A 459 -31.25 -36.82 9.65
N LYS A 460 -31.66 -37.16 8.42
CA LYS A 460 -32.52 -38.32 8.14
C LYS A 460 -31.78 -39.66 8.16
N GLN A 461 -30.51 -39.72 7.78
CA GLN A 461 -29.70 -40.95 7.86
C GLN A 461 -29.26 -41.27 9.29
N SER A 462 -28.92 -40.27 10.10
CA SER A 462 -28.62 -40.46 11.53
C SER A 462 -29.84 -40.90 12.34
N SER A 463 -31.02 -40.35 12.07
CA SER A 463 -32.28 -40.76 12.74
C SER A 463 -32.85 -42.11 12.27
N THR A 464 -32.51 -42.58 11.06
CA THR A 464 -32.92 -43.93 10.60
C THR A 464 -31.99 -45.04 11.08
N THR A 465 -30.77 -44.71 11.52
CA THR A 465 -29.82 -45.71 12.06
C THR A 465 -30.12 -46.06 13.52
N GLU A 466 -30.80 -45.19 14.29
CA GLU A 466 -31.25 -45.49 15.66
C GLU A 466 -32.54 -46.33 15.72
N VAL A 467 -33.37 -46.37 14.67
CA VAL A 467 -34.61 -47.18 14.65
C VAL A 467 -34.38 -48.59 14.10
N ALA A 468 -33.21 -48.87 13.50
CA ALA A 468 -32.83 -50.21 13.02
C ALA A 468 -32.03 -51.04 14.05
N LYS A 469 -31.85 -50.53 15.28
CA LYS A 469 -31.31 -51.26 16.43
C LYS A 469 -32.28 -51.14 17.62
N ALA A 470 -33.46 -51.74 17.50
CA ALA A 470 -34.34 -52.10 18.61
C ALA A 470 -35.03 -53.42 18.30
#